data_AF-A0A382V8Z0-F1
#
_entry.id   AF-A0A382V8Z0-F1
#
_cell.length_a   1.000
_cell.length_b   1.000
_cell.length_c   1.000
_cell.angle_alpha   90.00
_cell.angle_beta   90.00
_cell.angle_gamma   90.00
#
_symmetry.space_group_name_H-M   'P 1'
#
loop_
_entity.id
_entity.type
_entity.pdbx_description
1 polymer ?
#
loop_
_entity_poly.entity_id
_entity_poly.type
_entity_poly.pdbx_seq_one_letter_code
_entity_poly.pdbx_strand_id
1 'polypeptide(L)' 'MISLKRNSKGELVDAKGVRSRESSIYLPNQTEDFKISRSKFTDFLLCKKCFYLDRVKGLASPGMPGWSLNETTDILLKKE' A
#
# COMPACT_ATOMS: atom_id res chain seq x y z
N MET A 1 -14.81 5.14 2.95
CA MET A 1 -14.87 3.65 2.86
C MET A 1 -13.45 3.12 2.79
N ILE A 2 -13.10 2.09 3.58
CA ILE A 2 -11.74 1.53 3.68
C ILE A 2 -11.76 0.12 3.08
N SER A 3 -10.73 -0.27 2.33
CA SER A 3 -10.61 -1.62 1.78
C SER A 3 -10.27 -2.65 2.86
N LEU A 4 -11.02 -3.75 2.94
CA LEU A 4 -10.75 -4.88 3.83
C LEU A 4 -9.66 -5.78 3.24
N LYS A 5 -8.74 -6.25 4.09
CA LYS A 5 -7.63 -7.09 3.65
C LYS A 5 -8.14 -8.50 3.28
N ARG A 6 -7.82 -8.93 2.06
CA ARG A 6 -8.18 -10.25 1.52
C ARG A 6 -6.95 -10.99 1.02
N ASN A 7 -6.99 -12.32 1.04
CA ASN A 7 -5.97 -13.16 0.39
C ASN A 7 -6.23 -13.29 -1.13
N SER A 8 -5.38 -14.02 -1.84
CA SER A 8 -5.54 -14.28 -3.29
C SER A 8 -6.80 -15.08 -3.65
N LYS A 9 -7.44 -15.72 -2.68
CA LYS A 9 -8.71 -16.45 -2.84
C LYS A 9 -9.94 -15.58 -2.50
N GLY A 10 -9.74 -14.32 -2.10
CA GLY A 10 -10.81 -13.40 -1.75
C GLY A 10 -11.32 -13.51 -0.30
N GLU A 11 -10.71 -14.36 0.51
CA GLU A 11 -11.11 -14.56 1.92
C GLU A 11 -10.55 -13.43 2.79
N LEU A 12 -11.30 -13.03 3.82
CA LEU A 12 -10.87 -12.03 4.78
C LEU A 12 -9.69 -12.55 5.60
N VAL A 13 -8.65 -11.72 5.74
CA VAL A 13 -7.47 -12.04 6.55
C VAL A 13 -7.14 -10.92 7.51
N ASP A 14 -6.48 -11.27 8.61
CA ASP A 14 -6.11 -10.30 9.63
C ASP A 14 -5.17 -9.22 9.09
N ALA A 15 -5.54 -7.98 9.39
CA ALA A 15 -4.88 -6.77 8.93
C ALA A 15 -3.96 -6.23 10.02
N LYS A 16 -2.75 -6.81 10.12
CA LYS A 16 -1.70 -6.35 11.04
C LYS A 16 -1.32 -4.86 10.91
N GLY A 17 -1.69 -4.19 9.81
CA GLY A 17 -1.37 -2.77 9.57
C GLY A 17 0.11 -2.47 9.30
N VAL A 18 0.96 -3.49 9.27
CA VAL A 18 2.41 -3.37 9.08
C VAL A 18 2.84 -4.11 7.81
N ARG A 19 3.82 -3.56 7.11
CA ARG A 19 4.46 -4.17 5.94
C ARG A 19 5.20 -5.45 6.35
N SER A 20 5.13 -6.48 5.52
CA SER A 20 5.83 -7.75 5.74
C SER A 20 7.13 -7.91 4.94
N ARG A 21 7.35 -7.06 3.93
CA ARG A 21 8.49 -7.19 3.02
C ARG A 21 9.67 -6.36 3.53
N GLU A 22 10.78 -7.01 3.84
CA GLU A 22 12.01 -6.38 4.35
C GLU A 22 12.53 -5.29 3.40
N SER A 23 12.52 -5.53 2.09
CA SER A 23 12.95 -4.53 1.10
C SER A 23 12.07 -3.26 1.03
N SER A 24 10.99 -3.20 1.80
CA SER A 24 10.11 -2.02 1.88
C SER A 24 10.26 -1.25 3.19
N ILE A 25 11.04 -1.77 4.15
CA ILE A 25 11.28 -1.18 5.47
C ILE A 25 12.77 -0.88 5.58
N TYR A 26 13.11 0.37 5.90
CA TYR A 26 14.47 0.80 6.14
C TYR A 26 14.91 0.44 7.56
N LEU A 27 16.10 -0.17 7.68
CA LEU A 27 16.73 -0.46 8.96
C LEU A 27 17.82 0.59 9.25
N PRO A 28 17.81 1.24 10.43
CA PRO A 28 18.89 2.14 10.82
C PRO A 28 20.24 1.42 10.79
N ASN A 29 21.26 2.08 10.27
CA ASN A 29 22.64 1.57 10.18
C ASN A 29 22.83 0.35 9.27
N GLN A 30 21.92 0.12 8.31
CA GLN A 30 22.18 -0.86 7.26
C GLN A 30 23.33 -0.41 6.35
N THR A 31 24.16 -1.34 5.91
CA THR A 31 25.27 -1.11 4.98
C THR A 31 24.80 -1.02 3.53
N GLU A 32 23.64 -1.60 3.22
CA GLU A 32 23.09 -1.64 1.86
C GLU A 32 22.25 -0.41 1.53
N ASP A 33 22.26 -0.03 0.25
CA ASP A 33 21.44 1.08 -0.26
C ASP A 33 19.95 0.79 -0.19
N PHE A 34 19.18 1.70 0.41
CA PHE A 34 17.73 1.62 0.44
C PHE A 34 17.10 2.31 -0.77
N LYS A 35 16.55 1.53 -1.69
CA LYS A 35 15.92 2.07 -2.91
C LYS A 35 14.59 2.75 -2.59
N ILE A 36 14.46 4.02 -3.01
CA ILE A 36 13.24 4.82 -2.85
C ILE A 36 12.66 5.15 -4.23
N SER A 37 11.35 4.97 -4.40
CA SER A 37 10.66 5.37 -5.63
C SER A 37 10.42 6.89 -5.66
N ARG A 38 10.26 7.47 -6.86
CA ARG A 38 9.90 8.89 -7.02
C ARG A 38 8.65 9.27 -6.21
N SER A 39 7.62 8.42 -6.21
CA SER A 39 6.40 8.65 -5.41
C SER A 39 6.70 8.74 -3.91
N LYS A 40 7.59 7.89 -3.39
CA LYS A 40 7.99 7.93 -1.98
C LYS A 40 8.82 9.15 -1.63
N PHE A 41 9.59 9.67 -2.58
CA PHE A 41 10.24 10.96 -2.42
C PHE A 41 9.22 12.10 -2.32
N THR A 42 8.18 12.10 -3.16
CA THR A 42 7.07 13.04 -3.03
C THR A 42 6.36 12.92 -1.68
N ASP A 43 6.11 11.70 -1.20
CA ASP A 43 5.50 11.46 0.13
C ASP A 43 6.33 12.10 1.25
N PHE A 44 7.67 12.07 1.15
CA PHE A 44 8.56 12.73 2.10
C PHE A 44 8.42 14.25 2.08
N LEU A 45 8.31 14.85 0.88
CA LEU A 45 8.10 16.28 0.72
C LEU A 45 6.74 16.73 1.29
N LEU A 46 5.70 15.93 1.08
CA LEU A 46 4.35 16.20 1.59
C LEU A 46 4.25 16.01 3.11
N CYS A 47 4.81 14.92 3.64
CA CYS A 47 4.76 14.60 5.06
C CYS A 47 5.95 13.72 5.49
N LYS A 48 7.00 14.36 6.03
CA LYS A 48 8.18 13.68 6.57
C LYS A 48 7.85 12.64 7.65
N LYS A 49 6.91 12.95 8.54
CA LYS A 49 6.45 12.03 9.61
C LYS A 49 5.75 10.79 9.05
N CYS A 50 4.89 10.99 8.05
CA CYS A 50 4.16 9.91 7.39
C CYS A 50 5.14 8.99 6.63
N PHE A 51 6.11 9.58 5.93
CA PHE A 51 7.18 8.85 5.29
C PHE A 51 7.99 8.01 6.30
N TYR A 52 8.35 8.58 7.45
CA TYR A 52 9.05 7.85 8.50
C TYR A 52 8.22 6.67 9.04
N LEU A 53 6.91 6.88 9.27
CA LEU A 53 6.02 5.81 9.71
C LEU A 53 5.90 4.69 8.67
N ASP A 54 5.80 5.01 7.38
CA ASP A 54 5.67 4.02 6.31
C ASP A 54 6.98 3.29 5.98
N ARG A 55 8.10 4.02 5.89
CA ARG A 55 9.41 3.44 5.49
C ARG A 55 10.22 2.91 6.65
N VAL A 56 10.19 3.52 7.84
CA VAL A 56 11.02 3.10 8.98
C VAL A 56 10.22 2.27 9.97
N LYS A 57 8.98 2.67 10.29
CA LYS A 57 8.10 1.90 11.18
C LYS A 57 7.23 0.85 10.46
N GLY A 58 7.25 0.85 9.13
CA GLY A 58 6.54 -0.13 8.31
C GLY A 58 5.01 0.01 8.32
N LEU A 59 4.45 1.12 8.77
CA LEU A 59 3.00 1.35 8.82
C LEU A 59 2.43 1.37 7.39
N ALA A 60 1.53 0.43 7.09
CA ALA A 60 0.90 0.34 5.80
C ALA A 60 -0.29 1.31 5.71
N SER A 61 -0.30 2.17 4.69
CA SER A 61 -1.45 3.02 4.41
C SER A 61 -2.67 2.16 4.03
N PRO A 62 -3.88 2.48 4.53
CA PRO A 62 -5.09 1.84 4.06
C PRO A 62 -5.27 2.08 2.55
N GLY A 63 -5.71 1.05 1.84
CA GLY A 63 -6.05 1.15 0.43
C GLY A 63 -7.41 1.79 0.21
N MET A 64 -7.59 2.38 -0.96
CA MET A 64 -8.90 2.83 -1.43
C MET A 64 -9.81 1.61 -1.66
N PRO A 65 -11.12 1.73 -1.39
CA PRO A 65 -12.08 0.67 -1.68
C PRO A 65 -12.14 0.44 -3.20
N GLY A 66 -12.46 -0.80 -3.60
CA GLY A 66 -12.73 -1.11 -5.00
C GLY A 66 -13.97 -0.36 -5.51
N TRP A 67 -14.00 -0.04 -6.80
CA TRP A 67 -15.12 0.63 -7.47
C TRP A 67 -15.97 -0.41 -8.21
N SER A 68 -16.58 -1.33 -7.46
CA SER A 68 -17.28 -2.49 -8.03
C SER A 68 -18.40 -2.10 -8.99
N LEU A 69 -19.08 -0.97 -8.75
CA LEU A 69 -20.11 -0.47 -9.66
C LEU A 69 -19.50 -0.12 -11.03
N ASN A 70 -18.43 0.67 -11.04
CA ASN A 70 -17.76 1.11 -12.27
C ASN A 70 -17.15 -0.08 -13.04
N GLU A 71 -16.56 -1.03 -12.31
CA GLU A 71 -16.00 -2.25 -12.91
C GLU A 71 -17.11 -3.10 -13.57
N THR A 72 -18.25 -3.26 -12.90
CA THR A 72 -19.38 -4.05 -13.43
C THR A 72 -20.01 -3.36 -14.65
N THR A 73 -20.15 -2.02 -14.63
CA THR A 73 -20.65 -1.29 -15.79
C THR A 73 -19.72 -1.41 -16.99
N ASP A 74 -18.40 -1.35 -16.79
CA ASP A 74 -17.41 -1.50 -17.86
C ASP A 74 -17.43 -2.92 -18.46
N ILE A 75 -17.62 -3.95 -17.62
CA ILE A 75 -17.78 -5.33 -18.08
C ILE A 75 -19.05 -5.49 -18.93
N LEU A 76 -20.17 -4.87 -18.54
CA LEU A 76 -21.41 -4.93 -19.29
C LEU A 76 -21.29 -4.20 -20.62
N LEU A 77 -20.70 -3.00 -20.62
CA LEU A 77 -20.53 -2.19 -21.83
C LEU A 77 -19.63 -2.87 -22.87
N LYS A 78 -18.60 -3.60 -22.44
CA LYS A 78 -17.70 -4.35 -23.35
C LYS A 78 -18.32 -5.61 -23.96
N LYS A 79 -19.50 -6.03 -23.49
CA LYS A 79 -20.22 -7.20 -24.02
C LYS A 79 -21.26 -6.83 -25.08
N GLU A 80 -21.59 -5.55 -25.22
CA GLU A 80 -22.38 -5.01 -26.34
C GLU A 80 -21.49 -4.70 -27.54
#